data_AF-F9HK91-F1
#
_entry.id   AF-F9HK91-F1
#
_cell.length_a   1.000
_cell.length_b   1.000
_cell.length_c   1.000
_cell.angle_alpha   90.00
_cell.angle_beta   90.00
_cell.angle_gamma   90.00
#
_symmetry.space_group_name_H-M   'P 1'
#
loop_
_entity.id
_entity.type
_entity.pdbx_description
1 polymer ?
#
loop_
_entity_poly.entity_id
_entity_poly.type
_entity_poly.pdbx_seq_one_letter_code
_entity_poly.pdbx_strand_id
1 'polypeptide(L)'
;MAKCKKYEELGLYSLLQETRGGRNHAYMTVEEEKAFLARHLKAAEAGEFVTIDALFQAYKKEVGRPYTRDAFYQLLKRHGLRNITPRSEPPKKADAQIIVVSKNKISIQENKKAL
;
A
#
# COMPACT_ATOMS: atom_id res chain seq x y z
N MET A 1 0.14 -30.23 -21.51
CA MET A 1 -0.05 -29.85 -22.92
C MET A 1 -0.95 -28.61 -23.09
N ALA A 2 -0.65 -27.48 -22.44
CA ALA A 2 -1.47 -26.26 -22.54
C ALA A 2 -0.73 -25.05 -23.13
N LYS A 3 0.61 -25.15 -23.32
CA LYS A 3 1.43 -24.06 -23.86
C LYS A 3 1.43 -24.03 -25.39
N CYS A 4 1.41 -25.19 -26.06
CA CYS A 4 1.48 -25.27 -27.52
C CYS A 4 0.22 -24.73 -28.23
N LYS A 5 -0.99 -25.08 -27.76
CA LYS A 5 -2.24 -24.61 -28.39
C LYS A 5 -2.37 -23.08 -28.48
N LYS A 6 -2.04 -22.36 -27.40
CA LYS A 6 -2.09 -20.88 -27.42
C LYS A 6 -1.08 -20.27 -28.39
N TYR A 7 0.10 -20.88 -28.52
CA TYR A 7 1.12 -20.43 -29.45
C TYR A 7 0.75 -20.77 -30.90
N GLU A 8 0.09 -21.90 -31.13
CA GLU A 8 -0.44 -22.28 -32.45
C GLU A 8 -1.53 -21.30 -32.93
N GLU A 9 -2.38 -20.79 -32.02
CA GLU A 9 -3.48 -19.88 -32.35
C GLU A 9 -3.08 -18.40 -32.44
N LEU A 10 -2.20 -17.93 -31.55
CA LEU A 10 -1.84 -16.50 -31.41
C LEU A 10 -0.39 -16.20 -31.79
N GLY A 11 0.43 -17.21 -32.10
CA GLY A 11 1.83 -17.06 -32.47
C GLY A 11 2.64 -16.31 -31.39
N LEU A 12 3.53 -15.43 -31.82
CA LEU A 12 4.37 -14.62 -30.93
C LEU A 12 3.56 -13.73 -29.95
N TYR A 13 2.34 -13.31 -30.32
CA TYR A 13 1.48 -12.52 -29.42
C TYR A 13 1.08 -13.28 -28.16
N SER A 14 1.07 -14.62 -28.19
CA SER A 14 0.74 -15.43 -27.02
C SER A 14 1.75 -15.23 -25.88
N LEU A 15 3.01 -14.91 -26.21
CA LEU A 15 4.07 -14.67 -25.23
C LEU A 15 3.92 -13.30 -24.56
N LEU A 16 3.37 -12.32 -25.27
CA LEU A 16 3.09 -10.98 -24.74
C LEU A 16 1.82 -10.95 -23.87
N GLN A 17 0.87 -11.87 -24.13
CA GLN A 17 -0.40 -11.99 -23.41
C GLN A 17 -0.40 -13.04 -22.29
N GLU A 18 0.76 -13.49 -21.80
CA GLU A 18 0.78 -14.42 -20.67
C GLU A 18 0.24 -13.76 -19.39
N THR A 19 -1.06 -13.88 -19.16
CA THR A 19 -1.79 -13.37 -17.98
C THR A 19 -1.63 -14.26 -16.74
N ARG A 20 -0.59 -15.09 -16.69
CA ARG A 20 -0.34 -15.99 -15.56
C ARG A 20 0.30 -15.20 -14.41
N GLY A 21 -0.26 -15.38 -13.22
CA GLY A 21 0.12 -14.59 -12.04
C GLY A 21 -0.64 -13.27 -11.96
N GLY A 22 -0.18 -12.38 -11.09
CA GLY A 22 -0.84 -11.10 -10.85
C GLY A 22 -1.90 -11.16 -9.74
N ARG A 23 -2.79 -10.16 -9.73
CA ARG A 23 -3.66 -9.82 -8.60
C ARG A 23 -5.05 -10.46 -8.69
N ASN A 24 -5.12 -11.71 -9.14
CA ASN A 24 -6.39 -12.39 -9.43
C ASN A 24 -7.21 -12.72 -8.16
N HIS A 25 -6.55 -12.77 -7.00
CA HIS A 25 -7.19 -12.98 -5.68
C HIS A 25 -7.17 -11.70 -4.83
N ALA A 26 -7.29 -10.54 -5.46
CA ALA A 26 -7.39 -9.27 -4.74
C ALA A 26 -8.67 -9.22 -3.89
N TYR A 27 -8.57 -8.65 -2.68
CA TYR A 27 -9.73 -8.39 -1.83
C TYR A 27 -10.52 -7.15 -2.25
N MET A 28 -9.83 -6.17 -2.85
CA MET A 28 -10.38 -4.93 -3.40
C MET A 28 -9.69 -4.62 -4.73
N THR A 29 -10.28 -3.77 -5.57
CA THR A 29 -9.58 -3.22 -6.73
C THR A 29 -8.54 -2.18 -6.31
N VAL A 30 -7.60 -1.84 -7.19
CA VAL A 30 -6.58 -0.81 -6.87
C VAL A 30 -7.22 0.56 -6.65
N GLU A 31 -8.35 0.83 -7.33
CA GLU A 31 -9.11 2.08 -7.20
C GLU A 31 -9.84 2.16 -5.85
N GLU A 32 -10.46 1.06 -5.42
CA GLU A 32 -11.07 0.94 -4.09
C GLU A 32 -10.04 1.15 -2.97
N GLU A 33 -8.86 0.53 -3.08
CA GLU A 33 -7.77 0.74 -2.10
C GLU A 33 -7.36 2.22 -2.05
N LYS A 34 -7.25 2.90 -3.19
CA LYS A 34 -6.92 4.33 -3.24
C LYS A 34 -8.01 5.19 -2.60
N ALA A 35 -9.27 4.89 -2.87
CA ALA A 35 -10.40 5.62 -2.29
C ALA A 35 -10.45 5.44 -0.77
N PHE A 36 -10.21 4.22 -0.28
CA PHE A 36 -10.10 3.91 1.15
C PHE A 36 -8.97 4.73 1.80
N LEU A 37 -7.77 4.66 1.24
CA LEU A 37 -6.62 5.40 1.76
C LEU A 37 -6.85 6.91 1.73
N ALA A 38 -7.42 7.46 0.65
CA ALA A 38 -7.71 8.89 0.53
C ALA A 38 -8.71 9.39 1.59
N ARG A 39 -9.73 8.60 1.94
CA ARG A 39 -10.68 8.93 3.02
C ARG A 39 -9.97 9.05 4.37
N HIS A 40 -9.09 8.09 4.66
CA HIS A 40 -8.34 8.08 5.92
C HIS A 40 -7.21 9.13 5.97
N LEU A 41 -6.63 9.49 4.82
CA LEU A 41 -5.64 10.56 4.72
C LEU A 41 -6.25 11.94 4.98
N LYS A 42 -7.47 12.21 4.48
CA LYS A 42 -8.21 13.43 4.82
C LYS A 42 -8.52 13.54 6.32
N ALA A 43 -8.84 12.41 6.96
CA ALA A 43 -9.00 12.37 8.42
C ALA A 43 -7.68 12.63 9.16
N ALA A 44 -6.55 12.14 8.62
CA ALA A 44 -5.23 12.41 9.17
C ALA A 44 -4.80 13.89 9.05
N GLU A 45 -5.18 14.57 7.97
CA GLU A 45 -4.96 16.02 7.78
C GLU A 45 -5.71 16.86 8.83
N ALA A 46 -6.84 16.38 9.35
CA ALA A 46 -7.59 17.02 10.42
C ALA A 46 -6.92 16.90 11.81
N GLY A 47 -5.73 16.29 11.89
CA GLY A 47 -4.95 16.17 13.13
C GLY A 47 -5.25 14.92 13.95
N GLU A 48 -6.12 14.02 13.45
CA GLU A 48 -6.34 12.71 14.08
C GLU A 48 -5.22 11.74 13.66
N PHE A 49 -4.42 11.27 14.64
CA PHE A 49 -3.36 10.31 14.39
C PHE A 49 -3.95 8.95 13.98
N VAL A 50 -3.98 8.66 12.68
CA VAL A 50 -4.39 7.34 12.20
C VAL A 50 -3.21 6.37 12.33
N THR A 51 -3.20 5.58 13.39
CA THR A 51 -2.23 4.50 13.57
C THR A 51 -2.43 3.40 12.53
N ILE A 52 -1.37 2.69 12.16
CA ILE A 52 -1.44 1.55 11.22
C ILE A 52 -2.42 0.49 11.71
N ASP A 53 -2.50 0.27 13.03
CA ASP A 53 -3.46 -0.66 13.64
C ASP A 53 -4.91 -0.20 13.46
N ALA A 54 -5.21 1.09 13.65
CA ALA A 54 -6.56 1.63 13.42
C ALA A 54 -6.97 1.49 11.94
N LEU A 55 -6.05 1.81 11.02
CA LEU A 55 -6.21 1.65 9.58
C LEU A 55 -6.45 0.18 9.19
N PHE A 56 -5.71 -0.75 9.80
CA PHE A 56 -5.88 -2.18 9.57
C PHE A 56 -7.24 -2.69 10.06
N GLN A 57 -7.71 -2.23 11.23
CA GLN A 57 -9.03 -2.60 11.74
C GLN A 57 -10.16 -2.04 10.88
N ALA A 58 -10.05 -0.79 10.42
CA ALA A 58 -11.01 -0.20 9.48
C ALA A 58 -11.06 -1.00 8.17
N TYR A 59 -9.89 -1.34 7.62
CA TYR A 59 -9.79 -2.14 6.40
C TYR A 59 -10.42 -3.53 6.57
N LYS A 60 -10.18 -4.20 7.70
CA LYS A 60 -10.78 -5.51 8.01
C LYS A 60 -12.31 -5.43 8.08
N LYS A 61 -12.86 -4.33 8.61
CA LYS A 61 -14.31 -4.08 8.65
C LYS A 61 -14.90 -3.90 7.25
N GLU A 62 -14.25 -3.13 6.38
CA GLU A 62 -14.75 -2.92 5.01
C GLU A 62 -14.68 -4.18 4.15
N VAL A 63 -13.60 -4.95 4.26
CA VAL A 63 -13.41 -6.17 3.45
C VAL A 63 -14.27 -7.34 3.97
N GLY A 64 -14.60 -7.37 5.27
CA GLY A 64 -15.45 -8.40 5.87
C GLY A 64 -14.87 -9.82 5.85
N ARG A 65 -13.56 -9.97 5.62
CA ARG A 65 -12.85 -11.26 5.54
C ARG A 65 -11.63 -11.28 6.46
N PRO A 66 -11.16 -12.46 6.87
CA PRO A 66 -9.88 -12.57 7.55
C PRO A 66 -8.78 -12.03 6.63
N TYR A 67 -8.09 -10.99 7.11
CA TYR A 67 -7.02 -10.32 6.39
C TYR A 67 -5.77 -10.33 7.27
N THR A 68 -4.62 -10.64 6.69
CA THR A 68 -3.34 -10.69 7.41
C THR A 68 -2.68 -9.32 7.46
N ARG A 69 -1.92 -9.08 8.53
CA ARG A 69 -1.19 -7.82 8.70
C ARG A 69 -0.13 -7.62 7.60
N ASP A 70 0.50 -8.70 7.15
CA ASP A 70 1.48 -8.66 6.04
C ASP A 70 0.85 -8.25 4.71
N ALA A 71 -0.34 -8.77 4.39
CA ALA A 71 -1.06 -8.35 3.19
C ALA A 71 -1.39 -6.85 3.24
N PHE A 72 -1.70 -6.32 4.43
CA PHE A 72 -1.91 -4.89 4.63
C PHE A 72 -0.63 -4.07 4.45
N TYR A 73 0.51 -4.52 4.96
CA TYR A 73 1.79 -3.86 4.69
C TYR A 73 2.16 -3.89 3.21
N GLN A 74 1.85 -4.97 2.49
CA GLN A 74 2.03 -5.02 1.04
C GLN A 74 1.11 -4.03 0.32
N LEU A 75 -0.13 -3.87 0.77
CA LEU A 75 -1.05 -2.85 0.26
C LEU A 75 -0.46 -1.45 0.42
N LEU A 76 -0.03 -1.09 1.64
CA LEU A 76 0.58 0.22 1.90
C LEU A 76 1.83 0.45 1.05
N LYS A 77 2.71 -0.56 0.92
CA LYS A 77 3.91 -0.52 0.09
C LYS A 77 3.60 -0.25 -1.38
N ARG A 78 2.51 -0.82 -1.93
CA ARG A 78 2.07 -0.57 -3.32
C ARG A 78 1.64 0.88 -3.55
N HIS A 79 1.05 1.52 -2.54
CA HIS A 79 0.59 2.90 -2.60
C HIS A 79 1.66 3.92 -2.16
N GLY A 80 2.91 3.50 -1.97
CA GLY A 80 4.01 4.39 -1.57
C GLY A 80 3.97 4.81 -0.10
N LEU A 81 3.07 4.25 0.70
CA LEU A 81 2.96 4.51 2.14
C LEU A 81 3.92 3.58 2.87
N ARG A 82 5.13 4.09 3.16
CA ARG A 82 6.12 3.37 3.98
C ARG A 82 6.16 3.95 5.38
N ASN A 83 6.36 3.07 6.36
CA ASN A 83 6.72 3.49 7.71
C ASN A 83 8.14 4.07 7.64
N ILE A 84 8.27 5.39 7.69
CA ILE A 84 9.57 6.07 7.72
C ILE A 84 9.93 6.19 9.19
N THR A 85 10.82 5.32 9.66
CA THR A 85 11.45 5.51 10.96
C THR A 85 12.22 6.84 10.92
N PRO A 86 11.94 7.78 11.85
CA PRO A 86 12.72 9.00 11.91
C PRO A 86 14.19 8.64 12.20
N ARG A 87 15.10 9.35 11.54
CA ARG A 87 16.55 9.19 11.72
C ARG A 87 16.89 9.27 13.21
N SER A 88 17.68 8.32 13.70
CA SER A 88 17.98 8.17 15.13
C SER A 88 18.60 9.40 15.78
N GLU A 89 19.32 10.22 14.99
CA GLU A 89 19.95 11.45 15.47
C GLU A 89 19.61 12.64 14.56
N PRO A 90 18.59 13.45 14.92
CA PRO A 90 18.42 14.77 14.35
C PRO A 90 19.50 15.71 14.93
N PRO A 91 20.17 16.55 14.11
CA PRO A 91 21.23 17.46 14.56
C PRO A 91 20.76 18.54 15.55
N LYS A 92 19.45 18.72 15.70
CA LYS A 92 18.81 19.49 16.79
C LYS A 92 17.86 18.55 17.53
N LYS A 93 18.14 18.24 18.79
CA LYS A 93 17.25 17.43 19.63
C LYS A 93 15.97 18.23 19.90
N ALA A 94 14.83 17.72 19.44
CA ALA A 94 13.52 18.14 19.88
C ALA A 94 13.13 17.33 21.14
N ASP A 95 12.22 17.87 21.95
CA ASP A 95 11.77 17.22 23.18
C ASP A 95 11.23 15.81 22.95
N ALA A 96 11.40 14.92 23.94
CA ALA A 96 11.06 13.49 23.83
C ALA A 96 9.60 13.24 23.39
N GLN A 97 8.68 14.13 23.76
CA GLN A 97 7.27 14.06 23.35
C GLN A 97 7.08 14.30 21.85
N ILE A 98 7.82 15.26 21.27
CA ILE A 98 7.79 15.58 19.83
C ILE A 98 8.36 14.41 19.02
N ILE A 99 9.39 13.73 19.54
CA ILE A 99 9.99 12.55 18.90
C ILE A 99 8.97 11.39 18.82
N VAL A 100 8.23 11.11 19.90
CA VAL A 100 7.20 10.05 19.91
C VAL A 100 6.08 10.34 18.91
N VAL A 101 5.65 11.60 18.81
CA VAL A 101 4.66 12.04 17.82
C VAL A 101 5.19 11.92 16.39
N SER A 102 6.47 12.24 16.16
CA SER A 102 7.10 12.15 14.82
C SER A 102 7.29 10.73 14.31
N LYS A 103 7.47 9.75 15.21
CA LYS A 103 7.66 8.33 14.88
C LYS A 103 6.44 7.68 14.23
N ASN A 104 5.27 8.30 14.35
CA ASN A 104 4.01 7.80 13.82
C ASN A 104 3.58 8.47 12.50
N LYS A 105 4.46 9.26 11.85
CA LYS A 105 4.14 9.92 10.58
C LYS A 105 4.16 8.94 9.41
N ILE A 106 2.99 8.67 8.84
CA ILE A 106 2.87 8.14 7.49
C ILE A 106 2.93 9.35 6.54
N SER A 107 3.99 9.51 5.76
CA SER A 107 4.07 10.53 4.71
C SER A 107 3.97 9.89 3.33
N ILE A 108 3.12 10.44 2.46
CA ILE A 108 3.06 10.12 1.04
C ILE A 108 4.30 10.75 0.40
N GLN A 109 5.20 9.95 -0.19
CA GLN A 109 6.15 10.50 -1.16
C GLN A 109 5.42 10.63 -2.49
N GLU A 110 5.19 11.87 -2.94
CA GLU A 110 4.93 12.14 -4.34
C GLU A 110 6.10 11.55 -5.14
N ASN A 111 5.82 10.54 -5.96
CA ASN A 111 6.80 9.95 -6.83
C ASN A 111 7.38 11.04 -7.73
N LYS A 112 8.61 11.49 -7.46
CA LYS A 112 9.42 12.16 -8.49
C LYS A 112 9.69 11.13 -9.58
N LYS A 113 8.88 11.18 -10.64
CA LYS A 113 9.19 10.58 -11.93
C LYS A 113 10.36 11.32 -12.57
N ALA A 114 11.16 10.53 -13.31
CA ALA A 114 12.15 10.88 -14.33
C ALA A 114 13.55 11.35 -13.83
N LEU A 115 14.56 10.51 -14.02
CA LEU A 115 15.34 10.47 -15.27
C LEU A 115 15.75 9.03 -15.60
#